data_AF-A0A316UIS3-F1
#
_entry.id   AF-A0A316UIS3-F1
#
_cell.length_a   1.000
_cell.length_b   1.000
_cell.length_c   1.000
_cell.angle_alpha   90.00
_cell.angle_beta   90.00
_cell.angle_gamma   90.00
#
_symmetry.space_group_name_H-M   'P 1'
#
loop_
_entity.id
_entity.type
_entity.pdbx_description
1 polymer ?
#
loop_
_entity_poly.entity_id
_entity_poly.type
_entity_poly.pdbx_seq_one_letter_code
_entity_poly.pdbx_strand_id
1 'polypeptide(L)'
;MASSRSPLSQHAPSPTSPPDLASIAKHLSLPTTKKVVVLCGAGISTTAQRISSSGQILNEGIPDFRSPSTGLYANLSKYNLPYPEAIFEIGFFQSNPQPFFTLAQSLYPGQFLPSKTHYFLSLLAKKGKLLRCFTQNIDTLERRAGLKDEDIVEAHGSFATASCTRCGVKVDPDWMREKCMKGEVARCTSPKCSGGAKGKDGKHQGALVKNDIVFFGEGLPTRFFERLGDLRQADLLIVLGTSLQVQPFASLIDRVPASCPRVLLNLERVGDIGGEEDGDGASWMSSRFRESGFDFDGLALPRGAKKSEIRDVFWKGKTDEGVESLAKEMGWEAELKELIEEGTKKAVEEAKAASAGAGVAKATPSDEVGTEKEARAVAAKVVEGGEHVADKEQGDRKEASASLGDENAMAEAKGRADESKNEADDLAGEVARKLDVKGDKSVDGSGEDGKKSSL
;
A
#
# COMPACT_ATOMS: atom_id res chain seq x y z
N MET A 1 23.30 30.36 12.24
CA MET A 1 22.27 29.46 11.67
C MET A 1 22.54 29.39 10.17
N ALA A 2 23.03 28.25 9.66
CA ALA A 2 23.31 28.11 8.24
C ALA A 2 22.00 28.29 7.46
N SER A 3 22.02 29.16 6.46
CA SER A 3 20.88 29.51 5.62
C SER A 3 20.23 28.22 5.07
N SER A 4 18.99 27.97 5.46
CA SER A 4 18.16 26.78 5.16
C SER A 4 17.69 26.74 3.69
N ARG A 5 18.56 27.13 2.76
CA ARG A 5 18.23 27.23 1.34
C ARG A 5 18.18 25.84 0.72
N SER A 6 17.11 25.58 -0.03
CA SER A 6 17.00 24.40 -0.89
C SER A 6 18.23 24.32 -1.81
N PRO A 7 18.93 23.18 -1.89
CA PRO A 7 20.04 23.02 -2.83
C PRO A 7 19.56 23.11 -4.30
N LEU A 8 18.25 22.94 -4.57
CA LEU A 8 17.70 23.16 -5.91
C LEU A 8 17.81 24.61 -6.39
N SER A 9 18.00 25.59 -5.49
CA SER A 9 18.07 27.00 -5.90
C SER A 9 19.23 27.27 -6.85
N GLN A 10 20.29 26.46 -6.80
CA GLN A 10 21.45 26.55 -7.67
C GLN A 10 21.18 25.97 -9.08
N HIS A 11 20.11 25.18 -9.22
CA HIS A 11 19.75 24.48 -10.44
C HIS A 11 18.47 25.03 -11.09
N ALA A 12 17.74 25.91 -10.39
CA ALA A 12 16.54 26.56 -10.86
C ALA A 12 16.78 27.34 -12.18
N PRO A 13 15.77 27.44 -13.07
CA PRO A 13 15.91 28.13 -14.36
C PRO A 13 16.30 29.60 -14.23
N SER A 14 15.82 30.28 -13.20
CA SER A 14 16.21 31.64 -12.86
C SER A 14 16.00 31.89 -11.36
N PRO A 15 16.59 32.94 -10.76
CA PRO A 15 16.33 33.29 -9.37
C PRO A 15 14.86 33.54 -9.06
N THR A 16 14.06 33.95 -10.05
CA THR A 16 12.63 34.28 -9.90
C THR A 16 11.69 33.15 -10.32
N SER A 17 12.23 32.05 -10.87
CA SER A 17 11.45 30.87 -11.29
C SER A 17 11.59 29.75 -10.26
N PRO A 18 10.54 28.97 -10.00
CA PRO A 18 10.65 27.76 -9.18
C PRO A 18 11.54 26.72 -9.86
N PRO A 19 12.17 25.80 -9.11
CA PRO A 19 12.81 24.63 -9.68
C PRO A 19 11.83 23.74 -10.44
N ASP A 20 12.35 22.99 -11.40
CA ASP A 20 11.60 22.11 -12.30
C ASP A 20 12.25 20.71 -12.37
N LEU A 21 11.73 19.84 -13.24
CA LEU A 21 12.26 18.48 -13.39
C LEU A 21 13.74 18.48 -13.85
N ALA A 22 14.15 19.44 -14.67
CA ALA A 22 15.56 19.59 -15.07
C ALA A 22 16.45 19.98 -13.88
N SER A 23 15.93 20.80 -12.96
CA SER A 23 16.61 21.14 -11.70
C SER A 23 16.83 19.90 -10.83
N ILE A 24 15.82 19.00 -10.77
CA ILE A 24 15.93 17.70 -10.09
C ILE A 24 16.98 16.80 -10.77
N ALA A 25 16.96 16.68 -12.10
CA ALA A 25 17.92 15.85 -12.83
C ALA A 25 19.36 16.32 -12.61
N LYS A 26 19.61 17.63 -12.59
CA LYS A 26 20.92 18.21 -12.26
C LYS A 26 21.35 17.84 -10.83
N HIS A 27 20.46 18.03 -9.84
CA HIS A 27 20.75 17.68 -8.44
C HIS A 27 21.01 16.18 -8.27
N LEU A 28 20.21 15.33 -8.91
CA LEU A 28 20.35 13.88 -8.88
C LEU A 28 21.65 13.41 -9.56
N SER A 29 22.11 14.12 -10.58
CA SER A 29 23.38 13.82 -11.28
C SER A 29 24.62 14.11 -10.44
N LEU A 30 24.51 14.94 -9.39
CA LEU A 30 25.67 15.29 -8.56
C LEU A 30 26.30 14.04 -7.93
N PRO A 31 27.65 13.96 -7.87
CA PRO A 31 28.35 12.89 -7.16
C PRO A 31 28.03 12.82 -5.67
N THR A 32 27.57 13.94 -5.08
CA THR A 32 27.20 14.06 -3.67
C THR A 32 25.80 13.53 -3.37
N THR A 33 24.91 13.49 -4.37
CA THR A 33 23.55 12.94 -4.21
C THR A 33 23.62 11.43 -4.32
N LYS A 34 23.76 10.75 -3.18
CA LYS A 34 23.94 9.30 -3.07
C LYS A 34 22.85 8.60 -2.28
N LYS A 35 22.05 9.35 -1.52
CA LYS A 35 21.00 8.84 -0.65
C LYS A 35 19.63 9.26 -1.15
N VAL A 36 19.20 8.69 -2.28
CA VAL A 36 17.87 8.91 -2.82
C VAL A 36 16.89 7.97 -2.12
N VAL A 37 15.86 8.54 -1.51
CA VAL A 37 14.73 7.77 -0.99
C VAL A 37 13.56 7.90 -1.97
N VAL A 38 12.94 6.78 -2.29
CA VAL A 38 11.79 6.70 -3.18
C VAL A 38 10.56 6.28 -2.38
N LEU A 39 9.45 6.97 -2.55
CA LEU A 39 8.13 6.56 -2.09
C LEU A 39 7.26 6.27 -3.32
N CYS A 40 6.75 5.05 -3.46
CA CYS A 40 5.89 4.69 -4.59
C CYS A 40 4.58 4.04 -4.17
N GLY A 41 3.58 4.18 -5.05
CA GLY A 41 2.28 3.52 -4.93
C GLY A 41 1.76 3.02 -6.28
N ALA A 42 0.46 2.71 -6.34
CA ALA A 42 -0.12 1.93 -7.44
C ALA A 42 0.08 2.57 -8.83
N GLY A 43 0.22 3.90 -8.90
CA GLY A 43 0.45 4.63 -10.15
C GLY A 43 1.74 4.27 -10.88
N ILE A 44 2.72 3.62 -10.23
CA ILE A 44 3.91 3.11 -10.94
C ILE A 44 3.66 1.78 -11.66
N SER A 45 2.57 1.07 -11.32
CA SER A 45 2.23 -0.26 -11.84
C SER A 45 1.10 -0.25 -12.88
N THR A 46 0.43 0.89 -13.09
CA THR A 46 -0.68 1.01 -14.05
C THR A 46 -0.27 0.82 -15.51
N THR A 47 1.00 1.07 -15.83
CA THR A 47 1.60 0.85 -17.16
C THR A 47 2.38 -0.47 -17.26
N ALA A 48 2.41 -1.28 -16.19
CA ALA A 48 2.94 -2.63 -16.26
C ALA A 48 2.24 -3.42 -17.38
N GLN A 49 2.90 -4.42 -17.95
CA GLN A 49 2.31 -5.20 -19.05
C GLN A 49 2.13 -6.64 -18.61
N ARG A 50 0.92 -7.19 -18.80
CA ARG A 50 0.68 -8.60 -18.54
C ARG A 50 1.50 -9.48 -19.47
N ILE A 51 2.04 -10.57 -18.94
CA ILE A 51 2.69 -11.63 -19.69
C ILE A 51 1.93 -12.94 -19.51
N SER A 52 1.55 -13.57 -20.63
CA SER A 52 0.87 -14.86 -20.62
C SER A 52 1.85 -16.00 -20.30
N SER A 53 1.32 -17.19 -20.01
CA SER A 53 2.11 -18.41 -19.85
C SER A 53 2.87 -18.80 -21.13
N SER A 54 2.40 -18.41 -22.32
CA SER A 54 3.13 -18.62 -23.58
C SER A 54 4.27 -17.60 -23.80
N GLY A 55 4.42 -16.62 -22.90
CA GLY A 55 5.37 -15.52 -23.02
C GLY A 55 4.91 -14.40 -23.95
N GLN A 56 3.62 -14.34 -24.28
CA GLN A 56 3.04 -13.23 -25.05
C GLN A 56 2.80 -12.03 -24.12
N ILE A 57 3.25 -10.85 -24.54
CA ILE A 57 3.03 -9.59 -23.82
C ILE A 57 1.69 -9.01 -24.27
N LEU A 58 0.86 -8.64 -23.30
CA LEU A 58 -0.47 -8.07 -23.47
C LEU A 58 -0.48 -6.65 -22.90
N ASN A 59 -1.18 -5.73 -23.57
CA ASN A 59 -1.31 -4.34 -23.15
C ASN A 59 -2.38 -4.17 -22.06
N GLU A 60 -2.27 -4.98 -21.01
CA GLU A 60 -3.13 -4.95 -19.82
C GLU A 60 -2.27 -4.60 -18.61
N GLY A 61 -2.56 -3.45 -17.99
CA GLY A 61 -1.91 -2.99 -16.77
C GLY A 61 -2.45 -3.62 -15.50
N ILE A 62 -1.71 -3.47 -14.41
CA ILE A 62 -2.25 -3.75 -13.08
C ILE A 62 -3.22 -2.61 -12.76
N PRO A 63 -4.53 -2.89 -12.58
CA PRO A 63 -5.47 -1.84 -12.17
C PRO A 63 -5.06 -1.35 -10.78
N ASP A 64 -5.19 -0.05 -10.54
CA ASP A 64 -5.10 0.45 -9.18
C ASP A 64 -6.30 -0.04 -8.35
N PHE A 65 -6.31 0.25 -7.05
CA PHE A 65 -7.43 -0.16 -6.21
C PHE A 65 -8.67 0.73 -6.43
N ARG A 66 -8.46 2.04 -6.63
CA ARG A 66 -9.46 3.08 -6.39
C ARG A 66 -10.05 3.73 -7.64
N SER A 67 -9.50 3.49 -8.84
CA SER A 67 -10.00 4.14 -10.06
C SER A 67 -11.49 3.79 -10.28
N PRO A 68 -12.37 4.78 -10.53
CA PRO A 68 -13.82 4.57 -10.53
C PRO A 68 -14.34 3.51 -11.52
N SER A 69 -13.68 3.33 -12.66
CA SER A 69 -14.12 2.41 -13.73
C SER A 69 -13.17 1.23 -13.97
N THR A 70 -11.88 1.42 -13.75
CA THR A 70 -10.83 0.41 -14.01
C THR A 70 -10.27 -0.20 -12.73
N GLY A 71 -10.54 0.39 -11.56
CA GLY A 71 -9.96 -0.04 -10.30
C GLY A 71 -10.47 -1.40 -9.86
N LEU A 72 -9.70 -2.07 -9.02
CA LEU A 72 -10.04 -3.39 -8.49
C LEU A 72 -11.43 -3.39 -7.83
N TYR A 73 -11.75 -2.35 -7.03
CA TYR A 73 -13.01 -2.22 -6.30
C TYR A 73 -14.25 -2.15 -7.21
N ALA A 74 -14.13 -1.59 -8.42
CA ALA A 74 -15.23 -1.51 -9.38
C ALA A 74 -15.65 -2.90 -9.91
N ASN A 75 -14.78 -3.91 -9.80
CA ASN A 75 -14.96 -5.25 -10.37
C ASN A 75 -15.23 -6.34 -9.31
N LEU A 76 -15.57 -5.96 -8.06
CA LEU A 76 -15.77 -6.89 -6.95
C LEU A 76 -17.22 -7.32 -6.70
N SER A 77 -18.19 -6.84 -7.49
CA SER A 77 -19.62 -7.13 -7.28
C SER A 77 -19.94 -8.64 -7.21
N LYS A 78 -19.18 -9.47 -7.94
CA LYS A 78 -19.29 -10.94 -7.91
C LYS A 78 -19.01 -11.60 -6.55
N TYR A 79 -18.38 -10.88 -5.61
CA TYR A 79 -17.99 -11.42 -4.30
C TYR A 79 -19.02 -11.17 -3.20
N ASN A 80 -20.13 -10.48 -3.50
CA ASN A 80 -21.21 -10.14 -2.55
C ASN A 80 -20.67 -9.54 -1.23
N LEU A 81 -19.77 -8.56 -1.36
CA LEU A 81 -19.14 -7.87 -0.24
C LEU A 81 -20.10 -6.80 0.33
N PRO A 82 -20.04 -6.51 1.64
CA PRO A 82 -20.82 -5.42 2.23
C PRO A 82 -20.43 -4.05 1.65
N TYR A 83 -19.14 -3.89 1.33
CA TYR A 83 -18.53 -2.78 0.60
C TYR A 83 -17.19 -3.26 0.02
N PRO A 84 -16.63 -2.61 -1.03
CA PRO A 84 -15.47 -3.12 -1.77
C PRO A 84 -14.21 -3.37 -0.94
N GLU A 85 -13.94 -2.51 0.05
CA GLU A 85 -12.74 -2.56 0.89
C GLU A 85 -12.74 -3.76 1.84
N ALA A 86 -13.91 -4.32 2.16
CA ALA A 86 -14.07 -5.42 3.12
C ALA A 86 -13.20 -6.64 2.78
N ILE A 87 -12.92 -6.90 1.50
CA ILE A 87 -12.07 -8.03 1.08
C ILE A 87 -10.63 -7.94 1.61
N PHE A 88 -10.17 -6.74 1.97
CA PHE A 88 -8.85 -6.46 2.55
C PHE A 88 -8.93 -6.05 4.02
N GLU A 89 -10.04 -6.28 4.71
CA GLU A 89 -10.14 -6.08 6.16
C GLU A 89 -9.85 -7.38 6.91
N ILE A 90 -9.04 -7.31 7.97
CA ILE A 90 -8.66 -8.51 8.72
C ILE A 90 -9.86 -9.17 9.41
N GLY A 91 -10.82 -8.38 9.90
CA GLY A 91 -12.04 -8.90 10.52
C GLY A 91 -12.93 -9.66 9.53
N PHE A 92 -13.12 -9.10 8.33
CA PHE A 92 -13.85 -9.78 7.26
C PHE A 92 -13.11 -11.03 6.79
N PHE A 93 -11.79 -10.98 6.61
CA PHE A 93 -11.00 -12.15 6.23
C PHE A 93 -11.11 -13.29 7.24
N GLN A 94 -11.13 -12.97 8.53
CA GLN A 94 -11.26 -13.97 9.59
C GLN A 94 -12.64 -14.65 9.60
N SER A 95 -13.70 -13.92 9.26
CA SER A 95 -15.07 -14.46 9.21
C SER A 95 -15.39 -15.14 7.87
N ASN A 96 -14.95 -14.56 6.76
CA ASN A 96 -15.18 -15.03 5.40
C ASN A 96 -13.91 -14.88 4.53
N PRO A 97 -12.96 -15.84 4.60
CA PRO A 97 -11.70 -15.76 3.87
C PRO A 97 -11.84 -16.08 2.37
N GLN A 98 -12.92 -16.76 1.96
CA GLN A 98 -13.05 -17.30 0.61
C GLN A 98 -12.95 -16.24 -0.52
N PRO A 99 -13.59 -15.06 -0.42
CA PRO A 99 -13.48 -14.01 -1.43
C PRO A 99 -12.03 -13.60 -1.70
N PHE A 100 -11.21 -13.47 -0.65
CA PHE A 100 -9.80 -13.13 -0.82
C PHE A 100 -9.04 -14.23 -1.56
N PHE A 101 -9.22 -15.50 -1.22
CA PHE A 101 -8.52 -16.61 -1.91
C PHE A 101 -8.94 -16.74 -3.37
N THR A 102 -10.21 -16.51 -3.69
CA THR A 102 -10.69 -16.46 -5.07
C THR A 102 -10.07 -15.29 -5.83
N LEU A 103 -9.91 -14.13 -5.19
CA LEU A 103 -9.27 -12.97 -5.78
C LEU A 103 -7.74 -13.15 -5.93
N ALA A 104 -7.08 -13.78 -4.96
CA ALA A 104 -5.63 -13.93 -4.86
C ALA A 104 -5.02 -14.60 -6.09
N GLN A 105 -5.76 -15.48 -6.78
CA GLN A 105 -5.34 -16.09 -8.04
C GLN A 105 -5.00 -15.03 -9.11
N SER A 106 -5.81 -13.98 -9.22
CA SER A 106 -5.61 -12.89 -10.18
C SER A 106 -4.52 -11.90 -9.76
N LEU A 107 -4.23 -11.81 -8.46
CA LEU A 107 -3.26 -10.88 -7.90
C LEU A 107 -1.85 -11.48 -7.72
N TYR A 108 -1.72 -12.80 -7.80
CA TYR A 108 -0.45 -13.47 -7.50
C TYR A 108 0.67 -13.03 -8.45
N PRO A 109 1.88 -12.72 -7.94
CA PRO A 109 3.01 -12.27 -8.76
C PRO A 109 3.41 -13.23 -9.87
N GLY A 110 4.07 -12.68 -10.90
CA GLY A 110 4.60 -13.43 -12.05
C GLY A 110 3.85 -13.15 -13.35
N GLN A 111 2.66 -12.56 -13.28
CA GLN A 111 1.81 -12.30 -14.45
C GLN A 111 2.08 -10.95 -15.13
N PHE A 112 2.90 -10.07 -14.53
CA PHE A 112 3.12 -8.71 -15.02
C PHE A 112 4.60 -8.35 -15.10
N LEU A 113 5.00 -7.71 -16.19
CA LEU A 113 6.31 -7.11 -16.38
C LEU A 113 6.40 -5.79 -15.58
N PRO A 114 7.54 -5.49 -14.96
CA PRO A 114 7.76 -4.18 -14.35
C PRO A 114 7.65 -3.05 -15.37
N SER A 115 7.10 -1.91 -14.97
CA SER A 115 7.06 -0.70 -15.81
C SER A 115 8.44 -0.05 -15.93
N LYS A 116 8.56 0.96 -16.81
CA LYS A 116 9.81 1.73 -16.97
C LYS A 116 10.22 2.40 -15.65
N THR A 117 9.24 2.85 -14.88
CA THR A 117 9.45 3.41 -13.54
C THR A 117 10.18 2.42 -12.61
N HIS A 118 9.78 1.14 -12.60
CA HIS A 118 10.46 0.13 -11.78
C HIS A 118 11.91 -0.07 -12.21
N TYR A 119 12.17 -0.14 -13.52
CA TYR A 119 13.54 -0.24 -14.04
C TYR A 119 14.37 1.00 -13.76
N PHE A 120 13.77 2.20 -13.72
CA PHE A 120 14.46 3.40 -13.27
C PHE A 120 14.91 3.30 -11.80
N LEU A 121 14.11 2.67 -10.92
CA LEU A 121 14.53 2.40 -9.53
C LEU A 121 15.74 1.47 -9.49
N SER A 122 15.71 0.40 -10.29
CA SER A 122 16.85 -0.51 -10.44
C SER A 122 18.09 0.18 -11.00
N LEU A 123 17.91 1.14 -11.93
CA LEU A 123 19.01 1.94 -12.45
C LEU A 123 19.59 2.86 -11.37
N LEU A 124 18.76 3.50 -10.53
CA LEU A 124 19.24 4.26 -9.36
C LEU A 124 20.07 3.39 -8.41
N ALA A 125 19.65 2.14 -8.17
CA ALA A 125 20.39 1.19 -7.35
C ALA A 125 21.73 0.81 -8.01
N LYS A 126 21.73 0.46 -9.31
CA LYS A 126 22.95 0.16 -10.09
C LYS A 126 23.94 1.33 -10.12
N LYS A 127 23.43 2.57 -10.13
CA LYS A 127 24.23 3.81 -10.06
C LYS A 127 24.73 4.13 -8.63
N GLY A 128 24.39 3.32 -7.62
CA GLY A 128 24.76 3.53 -6.23
C GLY A 128 24.12 4.77 -5.58
N LYS A 129 22.92 5.15 -6.06
CA LYS A 129 22.19 6.35 -5.60
C LYS A 129 20.95 6.04 -4.79
N LEU A 130 20.37 4.84 -4.93
CA LEU A 130 19.19 4.44 -4.16
C LEU A 130 19.60 4.08 -2.72
N LEU A 131 19.04 4.78 -1.73
CA LEU A 131 19.14 4.40 -0.32
C LEU A 131 18.00 3.48 0.09
N ARG A 132 16.77 3.82 -0.33
CA ARG A 132 15.58 3.06 0.03
C ARG A 132 14.43 3.29 -0.94
N CYS A 133 13.71 2.23 -1.28
CA CYS A 133 12.40 2.27 -1.91
C CYS A 133 11.35 1.84 -0.87
N PHE A 134 10.49 2.77 -0.44
CA PHE A 134 9.28 2.44 0.29
C PHE A 134 8.14 2.31 -0.72
N THR A 135 7.50 1.15 -0.78
CA THR A 135 6.39 0.89 -1.68
C THR A 135 5.11 0.57 -0.90
N GLN A 136 3.99 1.12 -1.37
CA GLN A 136 2.64 0.72 -0.93
C GLN A 136 2.13 -0.50 -1.70
N ASN A 137 2.82 -0.88 -2.79
CA ASN A 137 2.38 -1.94 -3.69
C ASN A 137 2.70 -3.30 -3.08
N ILE A 138 1.89 -4.29 -3.49
CA ILE A 138 2.00 -5.69 -3.07
C ILE A 138 2.35 -6.62 -4.24
N ASP A 139 2.51 -6.04 -5.45
CA ASP A 139 2.66 -6.75 -6.72
C ASP A 139 4.06 -7.36 -6.91
N THR A 140 5.05 -6.94 -6.12
CA THR A 140 6.46 -7.36 -6.11
C THR A 140 7.25 -6.99 -7.38
N LEU A 141 6.76 -6.03 -8.18
CA LEU A 141 7.42 -5.60 -9.41
C LEU A 141 8.76 -4.90 -9.17
N GLU A 142 8.99 -4.32 -7.99
CA GLU A 142 10.29 -3.77 -7.58
C GLU A 142 11.38 -4.85 -7.58
N ARG A 143 11.08 -6.01 -6.97
CA ARG A 143 11.99 -7.16 -6.94
C ARG A 143 12.19 -7.73 -8.34
N ARG A 144 11.10 -7.82 -9.12
CA ARG A 144 11.16 -8.32 -10.49
C ARG A 144 11.98 -7.41 -11.41
N ALA A 145 12.01 -6.11 -11.16
CA ALA A 145 12.89 -5.17 -11.86
C ALA A 145 14.36 -5.28 -11.43
N GLY A 146 14.67 -6.04 -10.39
CA GLY A 146 16.04 -6.31 -9.93
C GLY A 146 16.47 -5.56 -8.67
N LEU A 147 15.56 -4.87 -7.97
CA LEU A 147 15.88 -4.34 -6.64
C LEU A 147 16.06 -5.48 -5.63
N LYS A 148 17.01 -5.32 -4.72
CA LYS A 148 17.27 -6.31 -3.67
C LYS A 148 16.34 -6.09 -2.48
N ASP A 149 16.12 -7.14 -1.69
CA ASP A 149 15.41 -7.08 -0.41
C ASP A 149 15.92 -5.97 0.51
N GLU A 150 17.23 -5.75 0.50
CA GLU A 150 17.90 -4.72 1.28
C GLU A 150 17.64 -3.30 0.79
N ASP A 151 17.04 -3.10 -0.38
CA ASP A 151 16.68 -1.79 -0.94
C ASP A 151 15.19 -1.48 -0.69
N ILE A 152 14.37 -2.50 -0.44
CA ILE A 152 12.91 -2.39 -0.45
C ILE A 152 12.33 -2.39 0.98
N VAL A 153 11.34 -1.55 1.21
CA VAL A 153 10.40 -1.59 2.33
C VAL A 153 8.99 -1.70 1.75
N GLU A 154 8.42 -2.90 1.78
CA GLU A 154 7.04 -3.18 1.41
C GLU A 154 6.14 -2.76 2.58
N ALA A 155 5.67 -1.50 2.55
CA ALA A 155 4.92 -0.92 3.67
C ALA A 155 3.59 -1.63 3.92
N HIS A 156 2.95 -2.12 2.85
CA HIS A 156 1.74 -2.93 2.93
C HIS A 156 2.01 -4.42 2.73
N GLY A 157 3.27 -4.85 2.95
CA GLY A 157 3.65 -6.24 2.79
C GLY A 157 3.61 -6.70 1.33
N SER A 158 3.63 -8.02 1.10
CA SER A 158 3.62 -8.58 -0.25
C SER A 158 3.20 -10.04 -0.31
N PHE A 159 3.00 -10.56 -1.52
CA PHE A 159 2.78 -11.97 -1.78
C PHE A 159 4.06 -12.83 -1.65
N ALA A 160 5.23 -12.25 -1.33
CA ALA A 160 6.51 -12.96 -1.33
C ALA A 160 6.61 -14.04 -0.23
N THR A 161 5.99 -13.80 0.92
CA THR A 161 5.94 -14.74 2.05
C THR A 161 4.51 -14.88 2.58
N ALA A 162 4.28 -15.87 3.44
CA ALA A 162 2.98 -16.11 4.06
C ALA A 162 3.15 -16.69 5.46
N SER A 163 2.25 -16.29 6.37
CA SER A 163 2.31 -16.64 7.78
C SER A 163 0.93 -17.02 8.32
N CYS A 164 0.92 -17.90 9.33
CA CYS A 164 -0.30 -18.17 10.09
C CYS A 164 -0.72 -16.94 10.90
N THR A 165 -1.99 -16.55 10.80
CA THR A 165 -2.54 -15.37 11.50
C THR A 165 -2.60 -15.50 13.02
N ARG A 166 -2.40 -16.72 13.56
CA ARG A 166 -2.43 -16.99 15.00
C ARG A 166 -1.05 -17.24 15.59
N CYS A 167 -0.29 -18.17 15.02
CA CYS A 167 1.00 -18.58 15.60
C CYS A 167 2.22 -17.91 14.95
N GLY A 168 2.02 -17.12 13.88
CA GLY A 168 3.09 -16.42 13.16
C GLY A 168 4.07 -17.32 12.42
N VAL A 169 3.85 -18.63 12.39
CA VAL A 169 4.71 -19.57 11.67
C VAL A 169 4.60 -19.28 10.18
N LYS A 170 5.76 -19.03 9.55
CA LYS A 170 5.88 -18.91 8.10
C LYS A 170 5.60 -20.25 7.44
N VAL A 171 4.90 -20.22 6.31
CA VAL A 171 4.65 -21.39 5.48
C VAL A 171 5.53 -21.39 4.24
N ASP A 172 5.61 -22.54 3.59
CA ASP A 172 6.27 -22.68 2.32
C ASP A 172 5.59 -21.80 1.23
N PRO A 173 6.34 -20.97 0.48
CA PRO A 173 5.75 -20.09 -0.53
C PRO A 173 5.09 -20.83 -1.70
N ASP A 174 5.59 -22.01 -2.08
CA ASP A 174 5.04 -22.78 -3.19
C ASP A 174 3.72 -23.45 -2.77
N TRP A 175 3.65 -23.95 -1.54
CA TRP A 175 2.40 -24.43 -0.94
C TRP A 175 1.34 -23.32 -0.87
N MET A 176 1.72 -22.10 -0.43
CA MET A 176 0.77 -20.99 -0.39
C MET A 176 0.31 -20.59 -1.79
N ARG A 177 1.23 -20.56 -2.77
CA ARG A 177 0.90 -20.30 -4.16
C ARG A 177 -0.11 -21.31 -4.68
N GLU A 178 0.10 -22.60 -4.44
CA GLU A 178 -0.83 -23.66 -4.87
C GLU A 178 -2.24 -23.42 -4.31
N LYS A 179 -2.35 -23.06 -3.03
CA LYS A 179 -3.63 -22.73 -2.38
C LYS A 179 -4.32 -21.53 -3.05
N CYS A 180 -3.60 -20.44 -3.26
CA CYS A 180 -4.13 -19.26 -3.95
C CYS A 180 -4.56 -19.58 -5.39
N MET A 181 -3.79 -20.36 -6.13
CA MET A 181 -4.10 -20.72 -7.52
C MET A 181 -5.34 -21.61 -7.65
N LYS A 182 -5.65 -22.40 -6.60
CA LYS A 182 -6.86 -23.21 -6.52
C LYS A 182 -8.05 -22.48 -5.87
N GLY A 183 -7.85 -21.25 -5.38
CA GLY A 183 -8.84 -20.53 -4.58
C GLY A 183 -9.18 -21.25 -3.26
N GLU A 184 -8.27 -22.07 -2.74
CA GLU A 184 -8.48 -22.86 -1.53
C GLU A 184 -8.04 -22.09 -0.28
N VAL A 185 -8.89 -22.05 0.74
CA VAL A 185 -8.55 -21.42 2.02
C VAL A 185 -7.36 -22.13 2.68
N ALA A 186 -6.26 -21.41 2.81
CA ALA A 186 -5.05 -21.91 3.46
C ALA A 186 -5.22 -21.95 5.00
N ARG A 187 -4.87 -23.08 5.60
CA ARG A 187 -4.98 -23.31 7.04
C ARG A 187 -3.70 -23.89 7.61
N CYS A 188 -3.35 -23.43 8.81
CA CYS A 188 -2.12 -23.79 9.49
C CYS A 188 -2.19 -25.22 10.02
N THR A 189 -1.16 -26.01 9.72
CA THR A 189 -1.04 -27.40 10.20
C THR A 189 -0.24 -27.52 11.50
N SER A 190 0.25 -26.40 12.05
CA SER A 190 1.02 -26.39 13.29
C SER A 190 0.18 -26.93 14.47
N PRO A 191 0.75 -27.77 15.35
CA PRO A 191 0.09 -28.20 16.58
C PRO A 191 -0.36 -27.04 17.47
N LYS A 192 0.33 -25.89 17.42
CA LYS A 192 -0.04 -24.64 18.13
C LYS A 192 -1.39 -24.06 17.69
N CYS A 193 -1.90 -24.50 16.54
CA CYS A 193 -3.17 -24.07 15.96
C CYS A 193 -4.21 -25.19 15.94
N SER A 194 -3.96 -26.30 16.66
CA SER A 194 -4.95 -27.35 16.88
C SER A 194 -6.11 -26.82 17.75
N GLY A 195 -7.32 -27.35 17.54
CA GLY A 195 -8.50 -26.95 18.33
C GLY A 195 -9.31 -25.75 17.81
N GLY A 196 -9.10 -25.29 16.57
CA GLY A 196 -9.95 -24.27 15.95
C GLY A 196 -11.37 -24.77 15.61
N ALA A 197 -12.17 -23.93 14.94
CA ALA A 197 -13.54 -24.25 14.55
C ALA A 197 -13.62 -25.60 13.82
N LYS A 198 -14.69 -26.36 14.06
CA LYS A 198 -14.90 -27.63 13.39
C LYS A 198 -15.33 -27.39 11.95
N GLY A 199 -14.68 -28.07 11.02
CA GLY A 199 -15.08 -28.09 9.61
C GLY A 199 -16.38 -28.85 9.40
N LYS A 200 -16.87 -28.84 8.15
CA LYS A 200 -18.02 -29.67 7.72
C LYS A 200 -17.77 -31.17 7.93
N ASP A 201 -16.51 -31.58 8.00
CA ASP A 201 -16.06 -32.94 8.28
C ASP A 201 -15.95 -33.27 9.79
N GLY A 202 -16.35 -32.33 10.67
CA GLY A 202 -16.31 -32.48 12.13
C GLY A 202 -14.91 -32.37 12.75
N LYS A 203 -13.85 -32.17 11.95
CA LYS A 203 -12.47 -32.04 12.43
C LYS A 203 -12.13 -30.61 12.79
N HIS A 204 -11.29 -30.44 13.81
CA HIS A 204 -10.75 -29.12 14.16
C HIS A 204 -9.90 -28.57 13.03
N GLN A 205 -10.25 -27.38 12.55
CA GLN A 205 -9.50 -26.69 11.51
C GLN A 205 -8.39 -25.83 12.14
N GLY A 206 -7.24 -25.80 11.49
CA GLY A 206 -6.18 -24.85 11.80
C GLY A 206 -6.62 -23.40 11.59
N ALA A 207 -5.90 -22.49 12.26
CA ALA A 207 -6.03 -21.05 12.03
C ALA A 207 -5.71 -20.70 10.57
N LEU A 208 -6.23 -19.57 10.08
CA LEU A 208 -6.00 -19.12 8.72
C LEU A 208 -4.50 -18.82 8.49
N VAL A 209 -4.06 -19.05 7.26
CA VAL A 209 -2.78 -18.62 6.74
C VAL A 209 -3.04 -17.59 5.65
N LYS A 210 -2.25 -16.53 5.63
CA LYS A 210 -2.39 -15.43 4.66
C LYS A 210 -0.99 -15.03 4.18
N ASN A 211 -0.88 -14.61 2.91
CA ASN A 211 0.32 -13.92 2.43
C ASN A 211 0.60 -12.71 3.30
N ASP A 212 1.86 -12.35 3.50
CA ASP A 212 2.27 -11.28 4.42
C ASP A 212 2.00 -9.87 3.83
N ILE A 213 0.78 -9.65 3.32
CA ILE A 213 0.16 -8.40 2.91
C ILE A 213 -0.56 -7.82 4.12
N VAL A 214 -0.48 -6.51 4.32
CA VAL A 214 -1.15 -5.81 5.42
C VAL A 214 -2.60 -5.55 5.03
N PHE A 215 -3.53 -6.10 5.80
CA PHE A 215 -4.96 -5.81 5.69
C PHE A 215 -5.32 -4.60 6.55
N PHE A 216 -6.42 -3.94 6.24
CA PHE A 216 -6.99 -2.92 7.12
C PHE A 216 -7.28 -3.55 8.50
N GLY A 217 -6.82 -2.86 9.55
CA GLY A 217 -6.85 -3.36 10.93
C GLY A 217 -5.58 -4.09 11.37
N GLU A 218 -4.62 -4.34 10.48
CA GLU A 218 -3.30 -4.89 10.85
C GLU A 218 -2.24 -3.78 11.03
N GLY A 219 -1.23 -4.07 11.87
CA GLY A 219 -0.05 -3.22 11.98
C GLY A 219 0.86 -3.39 10.76
N LEU A 220 1.54 -2.31 10.35
CA LEU A 220 2.55 -2.36 9.29
C LEU A 220 3.75 -3.25 9.71
N PRO A 221 4.53 -3.79 8.76
CA PRO A 221 5.66 -4.66 9.07
C PRO A 221 6.72 -3.93 9.90
N THR A 222 7.38 -4.63 10.82
CA THR A 222 8.44 -4.07 11.68
C THR A 222 9.51 -3.32 10.87
N ARG A 223 9.89 -3.87 9.71
CA ARG A 223 10.86 -3.27 8.79
C ARG A 223 10.48 -1.85 8.35
N PHE A 224 9.20 -1.54 8.23
CA PHE A 224 8.74 -0.18 7.91
C PHE A 224 9.24 0.81 8.97
N PHE A 225 9.04 0.49 10.25
CA PHE A 225 9.43 1.33 11.37
C PHE A 225 10.96 1.38 11.56
N GLU A 226 11.64 0.24 11.40
CA GLU A 226 13.10 0.14 11.49
C GLU A 226 13.82 1.02 10.45
N ARG A 227 13.21 1.23 9.28
CA ARG A 227 13.80 1.99 8.18
C ARG A 227 13.39 3.45 8.13
N LEU A 228 12.56 3.95 9.05
CA LEU A 228 12.20 5.37 9.12
C LEU A 228 13.42 6.29 9.29
N GLY A 229 14.54 5.78 9.83
CA GLY A 229 15.79 6.51 9.95
C GLY A 229 16.46 6.86 8.61
N ASP A 230 16.14 6.14 7.53
CA ASP A 230 16.74 6.38 6.20
C ASP A 230 16.23 7.70 5.59
N LEU A 231 14.99 8.08 5.89
CA LEU A 231 14.39 9.34 5.42
C LEU A 231 15.17 10.56 5.93
N ARG A 232 15.63 10.54 7.17
CA ARG A 232 16.41 11.64 7.78
C ARG A 232 17.80 11.83 7.14
N GLN A 233 18.25 10.87 6.34
CA GLN A 233 19.53 10.91 5.65
C GLN A 233 19.39 11.19 4.16
N ALA A 234 18.17 11.43 3.66
CA ALA A 234 17.92 11.59 2.24
C ALA A 234 18.57 12.87 1.69
N ASP A 235 19.25 12.73 0.54
CA ASP A 235 19.75 13.85 -0.26
C ASP A 235 18.70 14.34 -1.26
N LEU A 236 17.72 13.47 -1.57
CA LEU A 236 16.59 13.69 -2.47
C LEU A 236 15.47 12.70 -2.12
N LEU A 237 14.24 13.20 -2.07
CA LEU A 237 13.03 12.36 -2.02
C LEU A 237 12.34 12.35 -3.39
N ILE A 238 12.08 11.18 -3.93
CA ILE A 238 11.27 11.02 -5.14
C ILE A 238 9.97 10.31 -4.76
N VAL A 239 8.83 10.94 -5.04
CA VAL A 239 7.48 10.39 -4.79
C VAL A 239 6.80 10.11 -6.13
N LEU A 240 6.36 8.87 -6.32
CA LEU A 240 5.93 8.35 -7.61
C LEU A 240 4.56 7.68 -7.49
N GLY A 241 3.57 8.14 -8.27
CA GLY A 241 2.34 7.39 -8.51
C GLY A 241 1.55 6.99 -7.26
N THR A 242 1.37 7.90 -6.30
CA THR A 242 0.61 7.64 -5.08
C THR A 242 -0.32 8.82 -4.76
N SER A 243 -1.48 8.54 -4.16
CA SER A 243 -2.41 9.56 -3.70
C SER A 243 -2.03 10.19 -2.35
N LEU A 244 -1.10 9.57 -1.61
CA LEU A 244 -0.72 9.97 -0.25
C LEU A 244 -1.92 10.12 0.72
N GLN A 245 -2.94 9.27 0.58
CA GLN A 245 -4.12 9.27 1.46
C GLN A 245 -4.02 8.27 2.62
N VAL A 246 -3.15 7.27 2.54
CA VAL A 246 -3.09 6.17 3.51
C VAL A 246 -1.97 6.42 4.52
N GLN A 247 -2.34 6.55 5.79
CA GLN A 247 -1.39 6.65 6.91
C GLN A 247 -0.95 5.26 7.41
N PRO A 248 0.26 5.12 7.98
CA PRO A 248 1.26 6.17 8.25
C PRO A 248 2.14 6.52 7.04
N PHE A 249 1.94 5.91 5.87
CA PHE A 249 2.82 6.09 4.70
C PHE A 249 2.81 7.53 4.18
N ALA A 250 1.64 8.17 4.11
CA ALA A 250 1.51 9.55 3.64
C ALA A 250 2.41 10.52 4.40
N SER A 251 2.58 10.33 5.71
CA SER A 251 3.43 11.17 6.57
C SER A 251 4.94 11.04 6.32
N LEU A 252 5.39 10.07 5.49
CA LEU A 252 6.83 9.88 5.24
C LEU A 252 7.47 11.07 4.51
N ILE A 253 6.70 11.83 3.73
CA ILE A 253 7.19 13.01 3.01
C ILE A 253 7.73 14.11 3.94
N ASP A 254 7.31 14.12 5.21
CA ASP A 254 7.68 15.13 6.21
C ASP A 254 8.86 14.66 7.09
N ARG A 255 9.33 13.42 6.91
CA ARG A 255 10.44 12.84 7.71
C ARG A 255 11.83 13.10 7.14
N VAL A 256 11.91 13.69 5.95
CA VAL A 256 13.17 14.09 5.34
C VAL A 256 13.64 15.45 5.88
N PRO A 257 14.95 15.78 5.84
CA PRO A 257 15.44 17.08 6.29
C PRO A 257 14.73 18.26 5.65
N ALA A 258 14.62 19.39 6.36
CA ALA A 258 13.96 20.61 5.86
C ALA A 258 14.58 21.16 4.56
N SER A 259 15.86 20.90 4.32
CA SER A 259 16.59 21.28 3.11
C SER A 259 16.56 20.22 2.01
N CYS A 260 16.06 19.01 2.26
CA CYS A 260 16.08 17.92 1.29
C CYS A 260 15.11 18.22 0.14
N PRO A 261 15.55 18.33 -1.12
CA PRO A 261 14.65 18.43 -2.26
C PRO A 261 13.65 17.27 -2.28
N ARG A 262 12.41 17.55 -2.71
CA ARG A 262 11.39 16.52 -2.95
C ARG A 262 10.78 16.72 -4.32
N VAL A 263 10.52 15.63 -5.03
CA VAL A 263 9.83 15.68 -6.33
C VAL A 263 8.66 14.72 -6.33
N LEU A 264 7.52 15.16 -6.84
CA LEU A 264 6.32 14.36 -7.08
C LEU A 264 6.14 14.18 -8.59
N LEU A 265 6.26 12.95 -9.10
CA LEU A 265 5.83 12.58 -10.46
C LEU A 265 4.51 11.85 -10.33
N ASN A 266 3.42 12.53 -10.71
CA ASN A 266 2.08 11.99 -10.56
C ASN A 266 1.11 12.63 -11.54
N LEU A 267 -0.04 12.00 -11.77
CA LEU A 267 -1.10 12.58 -12.61
C LEU A 267 -1.74 13.81 -11.95
N GLU A 268 -1.74 13.82 -10.62
CA GLU A 268 -2.41 14.83 -9.79
C GLU A 268 -1.48 15.32 -8.69
N ARG A 269 -1.65 16.59 -8.30
CA ARG A 269 -0.97 17.18 -7.16
C ARG A 269 -1.59 16.62 -5.89
N VAL A 270 -0.77 16.09 -4.99
CA VAL A 270 -1.23 15.45 -3.75
C VAL A 270 -0.29 15.79 -2.60
N GLY A 271 -0.79 15.67 -1.36
CA GLY A 271 0.01 15.87 -0.14
C GLY A 271 0.48 17.30 0.06
N ASP A 272 -0.18 18.27 -0.55
CA ASP A 272 0.14 19.69 -0.50
C ASP A 272 -0.24 20.33 0.85
N ILE A 273 0.49 21.37 1.25
CA ILE A 273 0.09 22.21 2.38
C ILE A 273 -1.15 23.02 1.99
N GLY A 274 -2.16 23.03 2.86
CA GLY A 274 -3.36 23.84 2.64
C GLY A 274 -4.25 23.45 1.44
N GLY A 275 -4.08 22.26 0.85
CA GLY A 275 -4.88 21.80 -0.28
C GLY A 275 -6.36 21.57 0.08
N GLU A 276 -7.26 22.01 -0.80
CA GLU A 276 -8.69 21.63 -0.78
C GLU A 276 -8.79 20.14 -1.16
N GLU A 277 -9.21 19.30 -0.22
CA GLU A 277 -9.70 17.96 -0.58
C GLU A 277 -11.11 18.12 -1.15
N ASP A 278 -11.41 17.48 -2.28
CA ASP A 278 -12.76 17.30 -2.83
C ASP A 278 -13.60 16.41 -1.90
N GLY A 279 -13.87 16.89 -0.68
CA GLY A 279 -14.60 16.23 0.38
C GLY A 279 -15.61 17.20 1.00
N ASP A 280 -16.77 16.64 1.34
CA ASP A 280 -17.86 17.27 2.08
C ASP A 280 -17.38 18.22 3.19
N GLY A 281 -18.13 19.31 3.38
CA GLY A 281 -17.76 20.53 4.13
C GLY A 281 -17.38 20.38 5.62
N ALA A 282 -17.01 19.19 6.09
CA ALA A 282 -16.25 18.96 7.31
C ALA A 282 -14.72 18.93 7.07
N SER A 283 -14.23 18.49 5.89
CA SER A 283 -12.77 18.35 5.63
C SER A 283 -12.04 19.67 5.32
N TRP A 284 -12.73 20.67 4.75
CA TRP A 284 -12.13 21.98 4.46
C TRP A 284 -11.58 22.69 5.72
N MET A 285 -12.20 22.44 6.88
CA MET A 285 -11.79 23.06 8.14
C MET A 285 -10.49 22.42 8.65
N SER A 286 -10.27 21.11 8.42
CA SER A 286 -8.99 20.42 8.67
C SER A 286 -7.89 20.77 7.66
N SER A 287 -8.22 21.00 6.39
CA SER A 287 -7.25 21.40 5.35
C SER A 287 -6.54 22.73 5.64
N ARG A 288 -7.22 23.68 6.31
CA ARG A 288 -6.59 24.95 6.74
C ARG A 288 -5.52 24.79 7.83
N PHE A 289 -5.42 23.62 8.46
CA PHE A 289 -4.48 23.33 9.54
C PHE A 289 -3.43 22.26 9.18
N ARG A 290 -3.26 21.89 7.90
CA ARG A 290 -2.09 21.06 7.51
C ARG A 290 -0.81 21.90 7.63
N GLU A 291 -0.18 21.81 8.79
CA GLU A 291 1.12 22.44 9.10
C GLU A 291 2.29 21.82 8.31
N SER A 292 2.08 20.66 7.66
CA SER A 292 3.11 19.93 6.91
C SER A 292 2.57 19.30 5.62
N GLY A 293 3.47 19.06 4.66
CA GLY A 293 3.15 18.63 3.31
C GLY A 293 4.15 19.17 2.29
N PHE A 294 3.89 18.93 1.01
CA PHE A 294 4.57 19.60 -0.09
C PHE A 294 4.19 21.07 -0.16
N ASP A 295 5.12 21.94 -0.54
CA ASP A 295 4.90 23.36 -0.83
C ASP A 295 5.43 23.68 -2.22
N PHE A 296 4.64 23.33 -3.25
CA PHE A 296 5.06 23.53 -4.64
C PHE A 296 5.03 25.00 -5.08
N ASP A 297 4.28 25.85 -4.36
CA ASP A 297 4.09 27.27 -4.71
C ASP A 297 4.94 28.21 -3.86
N GLY A 298 5.59 27.71 -2.81
CA GLY A 298 6.40 28.50 -1.88
C GLY A 298 5.57 29.31 -0.88
N LEU A 299 4.38 28.82 -0.50
CA LEU A 299 3.48 29.48 0.45
C LEU A 299 4.07 29.57 1.86
N ALA A 300 4.90 28.61 2.25
CA ALA A 300 5.55 28.56 3.55
C ALA A 300 6.93 29.25 3.57
N LEU A 301 7.36 29.83 2.44
CA LEU A 301 8.65 30.51 2.38
C LEU A 301 8.64 31.81 3.23
N PRO A 302 9.76 32.15 3.91
CA PRO A 302 9.88 33.41 4.63
C PRO A 302 9.69 34.63 3.71
N ARG A 303 9.20 35.74 4.26
CA ARG A 303 9.10 37.01 3.51
C ARG A 303 10.47 37.40 2.94
N GLY A 304 10.48 37.68 1.63
CA GLY A 304 11.70 38.05 0.90
C GLY A 304 12.50 36.87 0.33
N ALA A 305 12.08 35.63 0.59
CA ALA A 305 12.63 34.46 -0.09
C ALA A 305 12.25 34.47 -1.58
N LYS A 306 13.12 33.88 -2.40
CA LYS A 306 12.93 33.76 -3.84
C LYS A 306 12.19 32.47 -4.19
N LYS A 307 11.43 32.46 -5.29
CA LYS A 307 10.80 31.23 -5.81
C LYS A 307 11.80 30.11 -6.12
N SER A 308 13.04 30.45 -6.47
CA SER A 308 14.12 29.46 -6.64
C SER A 308 14.48 28.71 -5.35
N GLU A 309 14.10 29.21 -4.17
CA GLU A 309 14.36 28.56 -2.87
C GLU A 309 13.33 27.46 -2.55
N ILE A 310 12.29 27.28 -3.38
CA ILE A 310 11.35 26.16 -3.27
C ILE A 310 12.13 24.83 -3.35
N ARG A 311 11.76 23.85 -2.53
CA ARG A 311 12.38 22.52 -2.49
C ARG A 311 11.53 21.43 -3.14
N ASP A 312 10.27 21.73 -3.41
CA ASP A 312 9.28 20.78 -3.87
C ASP A 312 8.94 21.01 -5.34
N VAL A 313 9.05 19.96 -6.14
CA VAL A 313 8.77 20.00 -7.57
C VAL A 313 7.63 19.05 -7.89
N PHE A 314 6.57 19.55 -8.52
CA PHE A 314 5.52 18.70 -9.08
C PHE A 314 5.72 18.58 -10.59
N TRP A 315 5.73 17.35 -11.09
CA TRP A 315 5.70 17.05 -12.50
C TRP A 315 4.42 16.27 -12.82
N LYS A 316 3.56 16.90 -13.64
CA LYS A 316 2.26 16.35 -14.01
C LYS A 316 2.40 15.43 -15.22
N GLY A 317 2.07 14.15 -15.03
CA GLY A 317 2.02 13.18 -16.12
C GLY A 317 2.16 11.74 -15.63
N LYS A 318 2.34 10.82 -16.57
CA LYS A 318 2.59 9.41 -16.23
C LYS A 318 3.99 9.26 -15.65
N THR A 319 4.13 8.45 -14.61
CA THR A 319 5.40 8.18 -13.93
C THR A 319 6.49 7.73 -14.91
N ASP A 320 6.15 6.84 -15.85
CA ASP A 320 7.06 6.38 -16.91
C ASP A 320 7.64 7.53 -17.75
N GLU A 321 6.81 8.47 -18.20
CA GLU A 321 7.24 9.63 -18.98
C GLU A 321 8.15 10.57 -18.16
N GLY A 322 7.83 10.74 -16.88
CA GLY A 322 8.62 11.55 -15.96
C GLY A 322 10.00 10.94 -15.69
N VAL A 323 10.10 9.62 -15.47
CA VAL A 323 11.40 8.95 -15.27
C VAL A 323 12.21 8.86 -16.55
N GLU A 324 11.57 8.74 -17.71
CA GLU A 324 12.25 8.82 -19.01
C GLU A 324 12.84 10.22 -19.23
N SER A 325 12.09 11.26 -18.86
CA SER A 325 12.58 12.65 -18.91
C SER A 325 13.76 12.86 -17.96
N LEU A 326 13.71 12.32 -16.74
CA LEU A 326 14.86 12.34 -15.82
C LEU A 326 16.05 11.59 -16.41
N ALA A 327 15.85 10.38 -16.93
CA ALA A 327 16.91 9.60 -17.54
C ALA A 327 17.57 10.34 -18.71
N LYS A 328 16.78 11.01 -19.55
CA LYS A 328 17.25 11.86 -20.65
C LYS A 328 18.13 12.99 -20.19
N GLU A 329 17.66 13.79 -19.24
CA GLU A 329 18.43 14.92 -18.69
C GLU A 329 19.75 14.47 -18.04
N MET A 330 19.80 13.24 -17.53
CA MET A 330 21.00 12.66 -16.91
C MET A 330 21.89 11.87 -17.88
N GLY A 331 21.48 11.70 -19.15
CA GLY A 331 22.18 10.88 -20.14
C GLY A 331 22.12 9.37 -19.88
N TRP A 332 21.07 8.89 -19.21
CA TRP A 332 20.86 7.49 -18.82
C TRP A 332 19.83 6.75 -19.69
N GLU A 333 19.33 7.36 -20.77
CA GLU A 333 18.30 6.76 -21.64
C GLU A 333 18.69 5.39 -22.19
N ALA A 334 19.92 5.26 -22.71
CA ALA A 334 20.40 4.02 -23.29
C ALA A 334 20.47 2.89 -22.23
N GLU A 335 21.00 3.20 -21.04
CA GLU A 335 21.12 2.25 -19.93
C GLU A 335 19.74 1.83 -19.40
N LEU A 336 18.79 2.76 -19.31
CA LEU A 336 17.43 2.46 -18.91
C LEU A 336 16.74 1.54 -19.93
N LYS A 337 16.90 1.86 -21.22
CA LYS A 337 16.33 1.06 -22.31
C LYS A 337 16.91 -0.36 -22.33
N GLU A 338 18.23 -0.49 -22.22
CA GLU A 338 18.90 -1.80 -22.15
C GLU A 338 18.40 -2.63 -20.97
N LEU A 339 18.22 -2.00 -19.80
CA LEU A 339 17.70 -2.67 -18.61
C LEU A 339 16.27 -3.20 -18.80
N ILE A 340 15.41 -2.41 -19.44
CA ILE A 340 14.03 -2.80 -19.77
C ILE A 340 14.04 -3.98 -20.75
N GLU A 341 14.87 -3.93 -21.80
CA GLU A 341 14.98 -4.98 -22.81
C GLU A 341 15.48 -6.30 -22.20
N GLU A 342 16.53 -6.24 -21.37
CA GLU A 342 17.08 -7.39 -20.67
C GLU A 342 16.04 -8.03 -19.73
N GLY A 343 15.39 -7.21 -18.89
CA GLY A 343 14.38 -7.69 -17.95
C GLY A 343 13.15 -8.28 -18.64
N THR A 344 12.73 -7.68 -19.76
CA THR A 344 11.62 -8.19 -20.58
C THR A 344 11.99 -9.54 -21.21
N LYS A 345 13.18 -9.65 -21.79
CA LYS A 345 13.66 -10.91 -22.37
C LYS A 345 13.70 -12.03 -21.33
N LYS A 346 14.28 -11.76 -20.15
CA LYS A 346 14.35 -12.72 -19.06
C LYS A 346 12.95 -13.19 -18.62
N ALA A 347 12.01 -12.26 -18.45
CA ALA A 347 10.64 -12.60 -18.06
C ALA A 347 9.91 -13.45 -19.10
N VAL A 348 10.15 -13.22 -20.40
CA VAL A 348 9.60 -14.03 -21.50
C VAL A 348 10.18 -15.45 -21.49
N GLU A 349 11.48 -15.59 -21.24
CA GLU A 349 12.14 -16.89 -21.12
C GLU A 349 11.61 -17.68 -19.91
N GLU A 350 11.44 -17.01 -18.76
CA GLU A 350 10.86 -17.61 -17.55
C GLU A 350 9.42 -18.08 -17.76
N ALA A 351 8.57 -17.27 -18.40
CA ALA A 351 7.18 -17.64 -18.69
C ALA A 351 7.11 -18.89 -19.58
N LYS A 352 7.92 -18.93 -20.65
CA LYS A 352 8.01 -20.08 -21.56
C LYS A 352 8.52 -21.34 -20.85
N ALA A 353 9.52 -21.21 -19.98
CA ALA A 353 10.05 -22.33 -19.22
C ALA A 353 9.02 -22.90 -18.23
N ALA A 354 8.26 -22.04 -17.55
CA ALA A 354 7.19 -22.46 -16.65
C ALA A 354 6.07 -23.23 -17.39
N SER A 355 5.72 -22.80 -18.61
CA SER A 355 4.76 -23.49 -19.46
C SER A 355 5.27 -24.85 -19.95
N ALA A 356 6.54 -24.95 -20.34
CA ALA A 356 7.15 -26.22 -20.75
C ALA A 356 7.28 -27.23 -19.59
N GLY A 357 7.59 -26.76 -18.38
CA GLY A 357 7.73 -27.59 -17.18
C GLY A 357 6.40 -28.16 -16.64
N ALA A 358 5.26 -27.52 -16.96
CA ALA A 358 3.93 -28.04 -16.64
C ALA A 358 3.52 -29.27 -17.50
N GLY A 359 4.29 -29.57 -18.55
CA GLY A 359 4.05 -30.67 -19.51
C GLY A 359 4.58 -32.04 -19.10
N VAL A 360 4.44 -32.48 -17.84
CA VAL A 360 4.59 -33.92 -17.44
C VAL A 360 3.53 -34.31 -16.39
N ALA A 361 2.30 -33.85 -16.57
CA ALA A 361 1.13 -34.53 -16.01
C ALA A 361 0.26 -34.95 -17.20
N LYS A 362 0.08 -36.26 -17.37
CA LYS A 362 -0.70 -36.86 -18.47
C LYS A 362 -2.13 -36.30 -18.45
N ALA A 363 -2.40 -35.28 -19.25
CA ALA A 363 -3.75 -34.85 -19.58
C ALA A 363 -4.23 -35.67 -20.79
N THR A 364 -5.31 -36.41 -20.60
CA THR A 364 -6.12 -36.97 -21.70
C THR A 364 -6.73 -35.83 -22.52
N PRO A 365 -6.89 -35.96 -23.85
CA PRO A 365 -7.29 -34.87 -24.71
C PRO A 365 -8.78 -34.57 -24.53
N SER A 366 -9.08 -33.43 -23.93
CA SER A 366 -10.36 -32.74 -24.06
C SER A 366 -10.13 -31.24 -23.94
N ASP A 367 -9.43 -30.67 -24.92
CA ASP A 367 -9.39 -29.24 -25.18
C ASP A 367 -10.36 -28.95 -26.33
N GLU A 368 -11.62 -28.74 -26.01
CA GLU A 368 -12.47 -27.83 -26.78
C GLU A 368 -12.92 -26.71 -25.85
N VAL A 369 -12.78 -25.50 -26.36
CA VAL A 369 -13.16 -24.23 -25.75
C VAL A 369 -14.57 -24.32 -25.19
N GLY A 370 -14.69 -24.32 -23.87
CA GLY A 370 -15.96 -24.15 -23.16
C GLY A 370 -16.53 -22.78 -23.48
N THR A 371 -17.40 -22.72 -24.50
CA THR A 371 -18.17 -21.53 -24.82
C THR A 371 -19.01 -21.11 -23.61
N GLU A 372 -19.25 -19.80 -23.50
CA GLU A 372 -20.05 -19.05 -22.50
C GLU A 372 -21.41 -19.69 -22.11
N LYS A 373 -21.85 -20.70 -22.87
CA LYS A 373 -23.05 -21.50 -22.66
C LYS A 373 -22.92 -22.55 -21.54
N GLU A 374 -21.71 -23.08 -21.28
CA GLU A 374 -21.51 -24.12 -20.24
C GLU A 374 -21.43 -23.52 -18.83
N ALA A 375 -20.84 -22.33 -18.68
CA ALA A 375 -20.86 -21.58 -17.41
C ALA A 375 -22.29 -21.18 -16.99
N ARG A 376 -23.17 -20.90 -17.96
CA ARG A 376 -24.61 -20.65 -17.72
C ARG A 376 -25.37 -21.91 -17.27
N ALA A 377 -24.99 -23.09 -17.73
CA ALA A 377 -25.64 -24.35 -17.35
C ALA A 377 -25.30 -24.78 -15.92
N VAL A 378 -24.08 -24.49 -15.45
CA VAL A 378 -23.67 -24.75 -14.06
C VAL A 378 -24.33 -23.75 -13.10
N ALA A 379 -24.45 -22.47 -13.50
CA ALA A 379 -25.18 -21.47 -12.73
C ALA A 379 -26.69 -21.77 -12.63
N ALA A 380 -27.32 -22.29 -13.70
CA ALA A 380 -28.74 -22.67 -13.68
C ALA A 380 -29.04 -23.85 -12.74
N LYS A 381 -28.15 -24.84 -12.64
CA LYS A 381 -28.32 -25.98 -11.70
C LYS A 381 -28.16 -25.62 -10.23
N VAL A 382 -27.46 -24.53 -9.91
CA VAL A 382 -27.35 -24.01 -8.54
C VAL A 382 -28.60 -23.20 -8.14
N VAL A 383 -29.31 -22.62 -9.12
CA VAL A 383 -30.56 -21.88 -8.90
C VAL A 383 -31.74 -22.84 -8.64
N GLU A 384 -31.88 -23.93 -9.40
CA GLU A 384 -32.96 -24.92 -9.19
C GLU A 384 -32.86 -25.68 -7.85
N GLY A 385 -31.65 -25.80 -7.27
CA GLY A 385 -31.46 -26.39 -5.95
C GLY A 385 -31.75 -25.45 -4.77
N GLY A 386 -31.81 -24.13 -5.02
CA GLY A 386 -32.05 -23.10 -4.01
C GLY A 386 -33.52 -22.76 -3.81
N GLU A 387 -34.37 -22.99 -4.82
CA GLU A 387 -35.81 -22.67 -4.75
C GLU A 387 -36.58 -23.62 -3.82
N HIS A 388 -36.08 -24.83 -3.54
CA HIS A 388 -36.74 -25.75 -2.58
C HIS A 388 -36.46 -25.48 -1.10
N VAL A 389 -35.56 -24.55 -0.77
CA VAL A 389 -35.27 -24.18 0.64
C VAL A 389 -35.98 -22.89 1.04
N ALA A 390 -36.27 -22.00 0.08
CA ALA A 390 -36.93 -20.71 0.33
C ALA A 390 -38.43 -20.84 0.69
N ASP A 391 -39.12 -21.89 0.22
CA ASP A 391 -40.56 -22.09 0.52
C ASP A 391 -40.83 -22.65 1.92
N LYS A 392 -39.81 -23.16 2.63
CA LYS A 392 -39.99 -23.72 3.98
C LYS A 392 -39.80 -22.70 5.11
N GLU A 393 -39.12 -21.58 4.85
CA GLU A 393 -38.89 -20.53 5.87
C GLU A 393 -39.88 -19.34 5.79
N GLN A 394 -40.69 -19.24 4.72
CA GLN A 394 -41.77 -18.23 4.64
C GLN A 394 -43.10 -18.68 5.26
N GLY A 395 -43.30 -19.99 5.47
CA GLY A 395 -44.46 -20.54 6.19
C GLY A 395 -44.43 -20.25 7.69
N ASP A 396 -43.27 -20.40 8.33
CA ASP A 396 -43.13 -20.30 9.79
C ASP A 396 -43.04 -18.86 10.32
N ARG A 397 -42.92 -17.85 9.44
CA ARG A 397 -42.90 -16.42 9.85
C ARG A 397 -44.27 -15.75 9.85
N LYS A 398 -45.32 -16.37 9.31
CA LYS A 398 -46.68 -15.80 9.29
C LYS A 398 -47.56 -16.19 10.48
N GLU A 399 -47.17 -17.17 11.30
CA GLU A 399 -47.90 -17.52 12.54
C GLU A 399 -47.31 -16.86 13.80
N ALA A 400 -46.12 -16.24 13.75
CA ALA A 400 -45.50 -15.63 14.92
C ALA A 400 -45.80 -14.13 15.10
N SER A 401 -46.45 -13.45 14.14
CA SER A 401 -46.69 -11.99 14.21
C SER A 401 -48.10 -11.60 14.70
N ALA A 402 -48.83 -12.54 15.33
CA ALA A 402 -50.17 -12.29 15.87
C ALA A 402 -50.23 -12.58 17.37
N SER A 403 -49.27 -12.09 18.16
CA SER A 403 -49.50 -11.81 19.59
C SER A 403 -48.39 -10.92 20.15
N LEU A 404 -48.78 -10.03 21.06
CA LEU A 404 -47.96 -9.18 21.92
C LEU A 404 -47.51 -7.85 21.30
N GLY A 405 -48.30 -6.81 21.58
CA GLY A 405 -47.82 -5.43 21.61
C GLY A 405 -47.20 -5.11 22.96
N ASP A 406 -46.18 -4.25 22.97
CA ASP A 406 -45.91 -3.33 24.08
C ASP A 406 -44.87 -2.28 23.65
N GLU A 407 -45.17 -1.01 23.89
CA GLU A 407 -44.39 0.17 23.46
C GLU A 407 -43.11 0.43 24.29
N ASN A 408 -42.58 -0.54 25.04
CA ASN A 408 -41.52 -0.28 26.02
C ASN A 408 -40.08 -0.63 25.58
N ALA A 409 -39.88 -1.12 24.34
CA ALA A 409 -38.55 -1.57 23.88
C ALA A 409 -37.63 -0.43 23.37
N MET A 410 -38.14 0.78 23.13
CA MET A 410 -37.32 1.91 22.64
C MET A 410 -36.68 2.75 23.76
N ALA A 411 -37.10 2.61 25.02
CA ALA A 411 -36.51 3.33 26.15
C ALA A 411 -35.26 2.62 26.71
N GLU A 412 -35.24 1.29 26.74
CA GLU A 412 -34.11 0.51 27.27
C GLU A 412 -32.90 0.46 26.32
N ALA A 413 -33.10 0.66 25.01
CA ALA A 413 -32.00 0.73 24.04
C ALA A 413 -31.24 2.07 24.07
N LYS A 414 -31.86 3.15 24.57
CA LYS A 414 -31.20 4.46 24.76
C LYS A 414 -30.39 4.53 26.06
N GLY A 415 -30.83 3.88 27.14
CA GLY A 415 -30.09 3.85 28.40
C GLY A 415 -28.74 3.12 28.33
N ARG A 416 -28.66 2.00 27.60
CA ARG A 416 -27.42 1.22 27.44
C ARG A 416 -26.37 1.89 26.54
N ALA A 417 -26.78 2.76 25.63
CA ALA A 417 -25.85 3.50 24.77
C ALA A 417 -25.16 4.65 25.52
N ASP A 418 -25.85 5.29 26.46
CA ASP A 418 -25.27 6.37 27.28
C ASP A 418 -24.35 5.84 28.40
N GLU A 419 -24.63 4.66 28.99
CA GLU A 419 -23.71 4.01 29.93
C GLU A 419 -22.38 3.60 29.27
N SER A 420 -22.42 3.09 28.02
CA SER A 420 -21.21 2.69 27.28
C SER A 420 -20.33 3.85 26.81
N LYS A 421 -20.90 5.06 26.67
CA LYS A 421 -20.15 6.28 26.36
C LYS A 421 -19.47 6.87 27.60
N ASN A 422 -20.14 6.85 28.74
CA ASN A 422 -19.56 7.32 30.00
C ASN A 422 -18.38 6.44 30.47
N GLU A 423 -18.45 5.12 30.28
CA GLU A 423 -17.32 4.23 30.58
C GLU A 423 -16.11 4.45 29.66
N ALA A 424 -16.32 4.83 28.40
CA ALA A 424 -15.25 5.13 27.45
C ALA A 424 -14.57 6.48 27.76
N ASP A 425 -15.34 7.49 28.18
CA ASP A 425 -14.81 8.80 28.57
C ASP A 425 -14.07 8.75 29.92
N ASP A 426 -14.52 7.92 30.88
CA ASP A 426 -13.80 7.68 32.14
C ASP A 426 -12.46 6.95 31.92
N LEU A 427 -12.41 5.97 31.01
CA LEU A 427 -11.17 5.28 30.64
C LEU A 427 -10.17 6.22 29.97
N ALA A 428 -10.65 7.12 29.10
CA ALA A 428 -9.83 8.13 28.45
C ALA A 428 -9.28 9.17 29.45
N GLY A 429 -10.09 9.57 30.44
CA GLY A 429 -9.67 10.44 31.53
C GLY A 429 -8.61 9.82 32.45
N GLU A 430 -8.69 8.52 32.73
CA GLU A 430 -7.72 7.81 33.57
C GLU A 430 -6.37 7.59 32.87
N VAL A 431 -6.38 7.40 31.54
CA VAL A 431 -5.17 7.31 30.71
C VAL A 431 -4.47 8.67 30.59
N ALA A 432 -5.23 9.77 30.45
CA ALA A 432 -4.67 11.13 30.43
C ALA A 432 -3.99 11.50 31.76
N ARG A 433 -4.60 11.17 32.91
CA ARG A 433 -4.00 11.40 34.24
C ARG A 433 -2.74 10.57 34.50
N LYS A 434 -2.61 9.38 33.93
CA LYS A 434 -1.39 8.54 34.03
C LYS A 434 -0.24 9.05 33.15
N LEU A 435 -0.54 9.87 32.15
CA LEU A 435 0.47 10.49 31.27
C LEU A 435 0.99 11.82 31.82
N ASP A 436 0.17 12.60 32.54
CA ASP A 436 0.58 13.86 33.18
C ASP A 436 1.48 13.68 34.43
N VAL A 437 1.38 12.55 35.14
CA VAL A 437 2.19 12.31 36.37
C VAL A 437 3.68 12.01 36.08
N LYS A 438 4.08 11.90 34.81
CA LYS A 438 5.50 11.74 34.41
C LYS A 438 6.18 13.02 33.91
N GLY A 439 5.48 14.16 33.96
CA GLY A 439 5.91 15.41 33.36
C GLY A 439 6.14 16.57 34.33
N ASP A 440 6.52 16.35 35.59
CA ASP A 440 6.97 17.48 36.42
C ASP A 440 8.00 17.09 37.49
N LYS A 441 9.27 17.30 37.15
CA LYS A 441 10.33 17.69 38.10
C LYS A 441 11.24 18.68 37.41
N SER A 442 10.78 19.92 37.38
CA SER A 442 11.62 21.10 37.34
C SER A 442 12.57 21.12 38.56
N VAL A 443 13.87 21.28 38.31
CA VAL A 443 14.85 21.71 39.31
C VAL A 443 15.44 23.00 38.78
N ASP A 444 14.82 24.11 39.17
CA ASP A 444 15.47 25.42 39.21
C ASP A 444 15.92 25.69 40.64
N GLY A 445 17.18 26.07 40.78
CA GLY A 445 17.79 26.46 42.05
C GLY A 445 19.03 27.30 41.78
N SER A 446 18.81 28.57 41.44
CA SER A 446 19.80 29.63 41.55
C SER A 446 19.99 30.02 43.02
N GLY A 447 21.24 30.22 43.44
CA GLY A 447 21.58 30.71 44.77
C GLY A 447 23.09 30.78 44.98
N GLU A 448 23.63 31.98 44.84
CA GLU A 448 25.01 32.39 45.10
C GLU A 448 25.50 32.02 46.52
N ASP A 449 26.79 31.71 46.66
CA ASP A 449 27.78 32.46 47.45
C ASP A 449 28.90 31.58 48.05
N GLY A 450 30.13 32.10 47.98
CA GLY A 450 31.08 31.94 49.08
C GLY A 450 32.22 30.91 48.95
N LYS A 451 33.37 31.41 48.48
CA LYS A 451 34.69 31.33 49.16
C LYS A 451 35.22 29.97 49.66
N LYS A 452 36.45 29.70 49.18
CA LYS A 452 37.67 29.24 49.89
C LYS A 452 38.20 27.83 49.57
N SER A 453 39.47 27.90 49.13
CA SER A 453 40.65 27.16 49.57
C SER A 453 40.95 25.77 48.99
N SER A 454 42.09 25.78 48.30
CA SER A 454 43.29 24.96 48.55
C SER A 454 43.37 23.54 47.99
N LEU A 455 44.44 23.42 47.19
CA LEU A 455 45.25 22.27 46.79
C LEU A 455 44.83 21.51 45.52
#